data_AF-A0A5S3SFZ3-F1
#
_entry.id   AF-A0A5S3SFZ3-F1
#
_cell.length_a   1.000
_cell.length_b   1.000
_cell.length_c   1.000
_cell.angle_alpha   90.00
_cell.angle_beta   90.00
_cell.angle_gamma   90.00
#
_symmetry.space_group_name_H-M   'P 1'
#
loop_
_entity.id
_entity.type
_entity.pdbx_description
1 polymer ?
#
loop_
_entity_poly.entity_id
_entity_poly.type
_entity_poly.pdbx_seq_one_letter_code
_entity_poly.pdbx_strand_id
1 'polypeptide(L)'
;MNNFVWNSFGTLADVSKTDKYVVIENSDGKSLKMSIFTYKESAMAVFEKALSFQGQTVQVRTSQNTNDWSVEEWFSEIEPC
;
A
#
# COMPACT_ATOMS: atom_id res chain seq x y z
N MET A 1 -10.43 3.01 18.33
CA MET A 1 -10.94 2.25 17.16
C MET A 1 -10.12 2.67 15.96
N ASN A 2 -9.25 1.80 15.45
CA ASN A 2 -8.49 2.09 14.24
C ASN A 2 -9.41 1.78 13.06
N ASN A 3 -9.98 2.82 12.44
CA ASN A 3 -10.82 2.65 11.26
C ASN A 3 -9.89 2.45 10.06
N PHE A 4 -9.82 1.22 9.55
CA PHE A 4 -9.18 0.94 8.28
C PHE A 4 -10.16 1.24 7.16
N VAL A 5 -9.75 2.06 6.20
CA VAL A 5 -10.56 2.48 5.07
C VAL A 5 -9.88 2.10 3.77
N TRP A 6 -10.67 1.59 2.82
CA TRP A 6 -10.23 1.38 1.46
C TRP A 6 -10.31 2.69 0.69
N ASN A 7 -9.21 3.06 0.05
CA ASN A 7 -9.12 4.25 -0.78
C ASN A 7 -8.64 3.86 -2.17
N SER A 8 -9.18 4.52 -3.19
CA SER A 8 -8.67 4.38 -4.56
C SER A 8 -7.23 4.89 -4.61
N PHE A 9 -6.31 4.04 -5.07
CA PHE A 9 -4.90 4.39 -5.24
C PHE A 9 -4.56 4.76 -6.68
N GLY A 10 -5.40 4.38 -7.64
CA GLY A 10 -5.19 4.62 -9.06
C GLY A 10 -4.46 3.46 -9.73
N THR A 11 -3.86 3.72 -10.90
CA THR A 11 -3.14 2.70 -11.65
C THR A 11 -1.78 2.44 -11.03
N LEU A 12 -1.53 1.19 -10.63
CA LEU A 12 -0.26 0.78 -10.05
C LEU A 12 0.84 0.80 -11.12
N ALA A 13 1.83 1.66 -10.94
CA ALA A 13 2.92 1.86 -11.89
C ALA A 13 4.17 1.06 -11.49
N ASP A 14 4.56 1.12 -10.22
CA ASP A 14 5.74 0.42 -9.70
C ASP A 14 5.48 -0.27 -8.36
N VAL A 15 6.22 -1.36 -8.14
CA VAL A 15 6.19 -2.13 -6.90
C VAL A 15 7.61 -2.53 -6.57
N SER A 16 8.11 -2.05 -5.44
CA SER A 16 9.46 -2.33 -4.96
C SER A 16 9.46 -2.79 -3.51
N LYS A 17 10.55 -3.44 -3.09
CA LYS A 17 10.75 -3.81 -1.69
C LYS A 17 12.18 -3.55 -1.26
N THR A 18 12.31 -3.18 0.00
CA THR A 18 13.57 -3.09 0.75
C THR A 18 13.53 -4.12 1.89
N ASP A 19 14.58 -4.21 2.70
CA ASP A 19 14.59 -5.09 3.87
C ASP A 19 13.54 -4.72 4.94
N LYS A 20 13.06 -3.47 4.90
CA LYS A 20 12.17 -2.91 5.92
C LYS A 20 10.76 -2.64 5.42
N TYR A 21 10.61 -2.37 4.13
CA TYR A 21 9.37 -1.88 3.56
C TYR A 21 9.04 -2.48 2.20
N VAL A 22 7.76 -2.71 1.96
CA VAL A 22 7.18 -2.82 0.61
C VAL A 22 6.72 -1.42 0.21
N VAL A 23 7.04 -0.98 -1.00
CA VAL A 23 6.69 0.33 -1.53
C VAL A 23 5.93 0.14 -2.83
N ILE A 24 4.81 0.84 -2.98
CA ILE A 24 4.01 0.89 -4.20
C ILE A 24 3.95 2.32 -4.70
N GLU A 25 3.97 2.51 -6.01
CA GLU A 25 3.85 3.80 -6.67
C GLU A 25 2.76 3.74 -7.75
N ASN A 26 1.93 4.77 -7.81
CA ASN A 26 0.90 4.90 -8.85
C ASN A 26 1.39 5.75 -10.04
N SER A 27 0.60 5.78 -11.12
CA SER A 27 0.91 6.57 -12.33
C SER A 27 0.97 8.08 -12.12
N ASP A 28 0.44 8.58 -11.00
CA ASP A 28 0.41 10.01 -10.65
C ASP A 28 1.61 10.41 -9.77
N GLY A 29 2.55 9.49 -9.50
CA GLY A 29 3.72 9.72 -8.65
C GLY A 29 3.44 9.65 -7.14
N LYS A 30 2.28 9.14 -6.73
CA LYS A 30 1.96 8.89 -5.31
C LYS A 30 2.55 7.56 -4.88
N SER A 31 3.24 7.56 -3.74
CA SER A 31 3.87 6.37 -3.17
C SER A 31 3.32 6.02 -1.78
N LEU A 32 3.10 4.74 -1.51
CA LEU A 32 2.75 4.23 -0.17
C LEU A 32 3.72 3.12 0.24
N LYS A 33 3.99 3.02 1.55
CA LYS A 33 4.86 2.00 2.15
C LYS A 33 4.12 1.14 3.16
N MET A 34 4.56 -0.11 3.27
CA MET A 34 4.10 -1.08 4.25
C MET A 34 5.31 -1.62 5.00
N SER A 35 5.24 -1.70 6.33
CA SER A 35 6.33 -2.26 7.13
C SER A 35 6.37 -3.79 7.04
N ILE A 36 7.48 -4.33 6.56
CA ILE A 36 7.74 -5.77 6.56
C ILE A 36 7.91 -6.27 7.99
N PHE A 37 8.54 -5.50 8.87
CA PHE A 37 8.76 -5.92 10.26
C PHE A 37 7.43 -6.11 11.03
N THR A 38 6.48 -5.20 10.81
CA THR A 38 5.17 -5.23 11.48
C THR A 38 4.26 -6.33 10.91
N TYR A 39 4.24 -6.51 9.59
CA TYR A 39 3.28 -7.39 8.91
C TYR A 39 3.87 -8.74 8.46
N LYS A 40 5.20 -8.90 8.51
CA LYS A 40 5.95 -10.13 8.24
C LYS A 40 5.48 -10.86 6.97
N GLU A 41 4.96 -12.08 7.10
CA GLU A 41 4.48 -12.91 5.99
C GLU A 41 3.37 -12.22 5.19
N SER A 42 2.50 -11.46 5.85
CA SER A 42 1.45 -10.69 5.18
C SER A 42 2.04 -9.62 4.28
N ALA A 43 3.18 -9.03 4.62
CA ALA A 43 3.84 -8.05 3.76
C ALA A 43 4.39 -8.69 2.47
N MET A 44 4.89 -9.92 2.55
CA MET A 44 5.37 -10.64 1.37
C MET A 44 4.19 -11.04 0.46
N ALA A 45 3.09 -11.53 1.04
CA ALA A 45 1.88 -11.82 0.28
C ALA A 45 1.32 -10.58 -0.42
N VAL A 46 1.32 -9.42 0.26
CA VAL A 46 0.90 -8.14 -0.32
C VAL A 46 1.83 -7.69 -1.44
N PHE A 47 3.14 -7.87 -1.28
CA PHE A 47 4.12 -7.57 -2.34
C PHE A 47 3.88 -8.44 -3.59
N GLU A 48 3.71 -9.75 -3.43
CA GLU A 48 3.43 -10.67 -4.54
C GLU A 48 2.11 -10.33 -5.24
N LYS A 49 1.06 -10.02 -4.47
CA LYS A 49 -0.21 -9.50 -5.02
C LYS A 49 0.01 -8.22 -5.82
N ALA A 50 0.71 -7.24 -5.25
CA ALA A 50 0.96 -5.96 -5.90
C ALA A 50 1.70 -6.14 -7.22
N LEU A 51 2.71 -7.01 -7.28
CA LEU A 51 3.39 -7.35 -8.54
C LEU A 51 2.41 -7.86 -9.60
N SER A 52 1.43 -8.70 -9.23
CA SER A 52 0.41 -9.19 -10.17
C SER A 52 -0.57 -8.12 -10.66
N PHE A 53 -0.64 -6.97 -9.97
CA PHE A 53 -1.56 -5.87 -10.28
C PHE A 53 -0.87 -4.68 -10.97
N GLN A 54 0.41 -4.79 -11.32
CA GLN A 54 1.10 -3.74 -12.07
C GLN A 54 0.39 -3.45 -13.39
N GLY A 55 0.16 -2.18 -13.67
CA GLY A 55 -0.61 -1.68 -14.80
C GLY A 55 -2.14 -1.70 -14.61
N GLN A 56 -2.64 -2.16 -13.46
CA GLN A 56 -4.08 -2.20 -13.17
C GLN A 56 -4.47 -1.10 -12.17
N THR A 57 -5.75 -0.72 -12.19
CA THR A 57 -6.32 0.17 -11.18
C THR A 57 -6.53 -0.60 -9.88
N VAL A 58 -6.01 -0.08 -8.78
CA VAL A 58 -6.05 -0.72 -7.48
C VAL A 58 -6.59 0.22 -6.40
N GLN A 59 -7.09 -0.40 -5.33
CA GLN A 59 -7.42 0.25 -4.08
C GLN A 59 -6.52 -0.28 -2.97
N VAL A 60 -6.27 0.56 -1.97
CA VAL A 60 -5.38 0.26 -0.86
C VAL A 60 -6.10 0.52 0.46
N ARG A 61 -5.80 -0.31 1.45
CA ARG A 61 -6.35 -0.16 2.79
C ARG A 61 -5.40 0.64 3.66
N THR A 62 -5.79 1.86 4.02
CA THR A 62 -5.03 2.74 4.91
C THR A 62 -5.74 2.84 6.26
N SER A 63 -4.99 3.05 7.34
CA SER A 63 -5.57 3.39 8.64
C SER A 63 -5.88 4.88 8.66
N GLN A 64 -7.14 5.26 8.84
CA GLN A 64 -7.51 6.64 9.13
C GLN A 64 -6.98 7.00 10.53
N ASN A 65 -5.82 7.66 10.59
CA ASN A 65 -5.38 8.33 11.81
C ASN A 65 -5.98 9.73 11.82
N THR A 66 -6.83 10.02 12.81
CA THR A 66 -7.45 11.33 13.05
C THR A 66 -6.49 12.34 13.70
N ASN A 67 -5.18 12.08 13.68
CA ASN A 67 -4.15 12.98 14.21
C ASN A 67 -3.18 13.31 13.07
N ASP A 68 -2.66 14.54 13.09
CA ASP A 68 -1.74 15.26 12.17
C ASP A 68 -0.45 14.52 11.69
N TRP A 69 -0.43 13.20 11.65
CA TRP A 69 0.62 12.43 10.99
C TRP A 69 0.28 12.37 9.51
N SER A 70 1.20 12.82 8.66
CA SER A 70 1.16 12.72 7.19
C SER A 70 0.48 11.41 6.74
N VAL A 71 -0.80 11.53 6.38
CA VAL A 71 -1.74 10.41 6.25
C VAL A 71 -1.50 9.59 4.98
N GLU A 72 -0.53 9.99 4.16
CA GLU A 72 -0.33 9.51 2.80
C GLU A 72 0.95 8.67 2.64
N GLU A 73 1.42 8.03 3.72
CA GLU A 73 2.62 7.21 3.63
C GLU A 73 2.36 5.71 3.82
N TRP A 74 1.27 5.28 4.46
CA TRP A 74 1.17 3.89 4.93
C TRP A 74 -0.07 3.16 4.43
N PHE A 75 0.12 1.92 3.98
CA PHE A 75 -0.95 1.01 3.62
C PHE A 75 -0.77 -0.37 4.28
N SER A 76 -1.86 -1.12 4.33
CA SER A 76 -1.96 -2.41 5.03
C SER A 76 -2.44 -3.57 4.15
N GLU A 77 -3.02 -3.29 2.98
CA GLU A 77 -3.48 -4.28 2.00
C GLU A 77 -3.70 -3.59 0.64
N ILE A 78 -3.70 -4.37 -0.45
CA ILE A 78 -3.95 -3.94 -1.82
C ILE A 78 -4.91 -4.91 -2.52
N GLU A 79 -5.86 -4.36 -3.29
CA GLU A 79 -6.82 -5.13 -4.08
C GLU A 79 -7.06 -4.46 -5.45
N PRO A 80 -7.37 -5.23 -6.50
CA PRO A 80 -7.82 -4.66 -7.77
C PRO A 80 -9.18 -3.97 -7.59
N CYS A 81 -9.42 -2.91 -8.37
CA CYS A 81 -10.72 -2.24 -8.44
C CYS A 81 -11.71 -2.98 -9.35
#